data_AF-A0A3B8RSH4-F1
#
_entry.id   AF-A0A3B8RSH4-F1
#
_cell.length_a   1.000
_cell.length_b   1.000
_cell.length_c   1.000
_cell.angle_alpha   90.00
_cell.angle_beta   90.00
_cell.angle_gamma   90.00
#
_symmetry.space_group_name_H-M   'P 1'
#
loop_
_entity.id
_entity.type
_entity.pdbx_description
1 polymer ?
#
loop_
_entity_poly.entity_id
_entity_poly.type
_entity_poly.pdbx_seq_one_letter_code
_entity_poly.pdbx_strand_id
1 'polypeptide(L)'
;MRNSTFYLVLFSLIFLSSNSLSQNYIISGKVTDKTGEALVGVNILEKGTINGTATDKEGRYSLGYNSFDAVFSFSYVGFQSKEITPKGVTNIDVILVEGIEFQEIFIVGSRNLNRSITETPVPIDILNIPELSQRGGQFDMNQVLQYAAPSFNSNRQSGADGSDHIDPATLRGLGPDQTLVLLNGKRRHQSSLINIFGTRGRGNTGTDLNSIPVSAIERIEILRDGASAQYGSDAIAGVINVVLKSSLNKFSGSVSSGFHQAKYRTDRDYDGEEFQMNGNYGLPLGENGFVNLTLDFLRKGKTNRPADPNTYSIYRKQIGDASLNNFNTFFNSRYAINEKTILYSFGGINHRQTDAYAWTRDPDSERNIPAIYPNGFDPRIQSTIRDHSVSTGVSTEVDKWHLDFNNTLGINRFHYYIDGTLNASLLEKSPTRFDAGGFQLMQNTTSLNFTRFINDVLKGLNIAFGLEYRIDNYEIFAGEDASWKNYGVIDSVINGRVVPI
;
A
#
# COMPACT_ATOMS: atom_id res chain seq x y z
N MET A 1 52.95 -51.32 21.39
CA MET A 1 53.10 -51.31 19.91
C MET A 1 51.97 -52.09 19.24
N ARG A 2 50.72 -51.66 19.44
CA ARG A 2 49.51 -52.16 18.78
C ARG A 2 48.53 -51.00 18.95
N ASN A 3 48.42 -50.14 17.94
CA ASN A 3 47.36 -49.13 17.73
C ASN A 3 47.78 -48.10 16.67
N SER A 4 49.07 -47.89 16.39
CA SER A 4 49.49 -46.95 15.33
C SER A 4 49.23 -47.46 13.91
N THR A 5 49.26 -48.77 13.69
CA THR A 5 49.03 -49.37 12.37
C THR A 5 47.56 -49.32 11.93
N PHE A 6 46.61 -49.30 12.89
CA PHE A 6 45.19 -49.22 12.57
C PHE A 6 44.77 -47.80 12.14
N TYR A 7 45.33 -46.76 12.79
CA TYR A 7 45.11 -45.38 12.37
C TYR A 7 45.76 -45.05 11.02
N LEU A 8 46.91 -45.65 10.69
CA LEU A 8 47.55 -45.44 9.38
C LEU A 8 46.78 -46.07 8.22
N VAL A 9 46.08 -47.19 8.44
CA VAL A 9 45.20 -47.81 7.44
C VAL A 9 43.86 -47.07 7.35
N LEU A 10 43.32 -46.54 8.46
CA LEU A 10 42.11 -45.72 8.43
C LEU A 10 42.36 -44.34 7.80
N PHE A 11 43.55 -43.77 7.98
CA PHE A 11 43.94 -42.49 7.36
C PHE A 11 44.22 -42.63 5.86
N SER A 12 44.70 -43.80 5.40
CA SER A 12 44.83 -44.05 3.95
C SER A 12 43.47 -44.35 3.28
N LEU A 13 42.54 -45.00 3.97
CA LEU A 13 41.17 -45.24 3.45
C LEU A 13 40.31 -43.97 3.37
N ILE A 14 40.53 -42.97 4.22
CA ILE A 14 39.85 -41.67 4.13
C ILE A 14 40.38 -40.83 2.96
N PHE A 15 41.67 -40.93 2.62
CA PHE A 15 42.26 -40.22 1.47
C PHE A 15 41.98 -40.88 0.10
N LEU A 16 41.42 -42.09 0.07
CA LEU A 16 41.06 -42.81 -1.16
C LEU A 16 39.59 -42.62 -1.58
N SER A 17 38.80 -41.81 -0.86
CA SER A 17 37.37 -41.60 -1.14
C SER A 17 37.00 -40.23 -1.75
N SER A 18 37.99 -39.40 -2.09
CA SER A 18 37.77 -38.05 -2.66
C SER A 18 38.27 -37.88 -4.10
N ASN A 19 38.22 -38.94 -4.91
CA ASN A 19 38.18 -38.80 -6.37
C ASN A 19 36.74 -38.95 -6.88
N SER A 20 35.82 -38.17 -6.33
CA SER A 20 34.65 -37.78 -7.09
C SER A 20 35.15 -36.90 -8.23
N LEU A 21 35.33 -37.51 -9.40
CA LEU A 21 35.54 -36.83 -10.66
C LEU A 21 34.56 -35.65 -10.71
N SER A 22 35.07 -34.42 -10.65
CA SER A 22 34.29 -33.26 -11.08
C SER A 22 33.95 -33.51 -12.55
N GLN A 23 32.74 -33.97 -12.81
CA GLN A 23 32.23 -34.08 -14.16
C GLN A 23 31.91 -32.67 -14.60
N ASN A 24 32.89 -32.03 -15.22
CA ASN A 24 32.71 -30.77 -15.91
C ASN A 24 31.88 -31.07 -17.15
N TYR A 25 30.57 -30.89 -17.05
CA TYR A 25 29.69 -30.92 -18.21
C TYR A 25 29.88 -29.62 -18.99
N ILE A 26 29.72 -29.67 -20.30
CA ILE A 26 29.75 -28.49 -21.16
C ILE A 26 28.43 -28.45 -21.89
N ILE A 27 27.70 -27.34 -21.74
CA ILE A 27 26.58 -26.99 -22.61
C ILE A 27 27.12 -26.03 -23.67
N SER A 28 26.85 -26.37 -24.93
CA SER A 28 27.17 -25.53 -26.08
C SER A 28 25.99 -25.50 -27.04
N GLY A 29 26.00 -24.57 -27.98
CA GLY A 29 24.97 -24.49 -29.00
C GLY A 29 24.91 -23.13 -29.65
N LYS A 30 23.88 -22.90 -30.46
CA LYS A 30 23.62 -21.63 -31.14
C LYS A 30 22.29 -21.04 -30.70
N VAL A 31 22.26 -19.73 -30.47
CA VAL A 31 21.03 -18.98 -30.21
C VAL A 31 20.63 -18.19 -31.45
N THR A 32 19.39 -18.38 -31.89
CA THR A 32 18.82 -17.68 -33.04
C THR A 32 17.48 -17.04 -32.71
N ASP A 33 17.02 -16.12 -33.55
CA ASP A 33 15.65 -15.65 -33.54
C ASP A 33 14.70 -16.62 -34.29
N LYS A 34 13.43 -16.22 -34.45
CA LYS A 34 12.42 -16.98 -35.21
C LYS A 34 12.67 -16.99 -36.72
N THR A 35 13.44 -16.05 -37.25
CA THR A 35 13.77 -15.96 -38.68
C THR A 35 15.01 -16.79 -39.06
N GLY A 36 15.75 -17.25 -38.06
CA GLY A 36 16.98 -18.04 -38.20
C GLY A 36 18.26 -17.22 -38.12
N GLU A 37 18.17 -15.91 -37.85
CA GLU A 37 19.31 -15.03 -37.65
C GLU A 37 19.99 -15.30 -36.29
N ALA A 38 21.31 -15.23 -36.27
CA ALA A 38 22.11 -15.50 -35.08
C ALA A 38 22.05 -14.30 -34.11
N LEU A 39 21.76 -14.56 -32.84
CA LEU A 39 21.68 -13.52 -31.81
C LEU A 39 23.01 -13.36 -31.08
N VAL A 40 23.63 -12.18 -31.19
CA VAL A 40 24.95 -11.86 -30.64
C VAL A 40 24.80 -11.21 -29.26
N GLY A 41 25.49 -11.74 -28.24
CA GLY A 41 25.47 -11.19 -26.89
C GLY A 41 24.28 -11.63 -26.02
N VAL A 42 23.63 -12.74 -26.34
CA VAL A 42 22.62 -13.39 -25.49
C VAL A 42 23.29 -13.83 -24.19
N ASN A 43 22.80 -13.37 -23.05
CA ASN A 43 23.31 -13.71 -21.74
C ASN A 43 22.73 -15.04 -21.25
N ILE A 44 23.61 -15.97 -20.90
CA ILE A 44 23.29 -17.34 -20.52
C ILE A 44 23.82 -17.57 -19.12
N LEU A 45 22.92 -17.78 -18.16
CA LEU A 45 23.27 -17.88 -16.74
C LEU A 45 22.73 -19.18 -16.13
N GLU A 46 23.59 -19.91 -15.41
CA GLU A 46 23.17 -21.01 -14.56
C GLU A 46 22.45 -20.45 -13.32
N LYS A 47 21.15 -20.74 -13.22
CA LYS A 47 20.24 -20.12 -12.25
C LYS A 47 20.64 -20.44 -10.81
N GLY A 48 20.67 -19.41 -9.96
CA GLY A 48 21.11 -19.52 -8.57
C GLY A 48 22.62 -19.43 -8.38
N THR A 49 23.38 -19.17 -9.45
CA THR A 49 24.84 -19.00 -9.43
C THR A 49 25.26 -17.74 -10.19
N ILE A 50 26.56 -17.45 -10.17
CA ILE A 50 27.21 -16.42 -11.01
C ILE A 50 27.84 -17.02 -12.28
N ASN A 51 27.66 -18.32 -12.54
CA ASN A 51 28.26 -19.02 -13.66
C ASN A 51 27.48 -18.73 -14.94
N GLY A 52 28.10 -18.04 -15.89
CA GLY A 52 27.44 -17.61 -17.12
C GLY A 52 28.39 -17.29 -18.26
N THR A 53 27.83 -17.17 -19.47
CA THR A 53 28.53 -16.82 -20.70
C THR A 53 27.62 -15.96 -21.59
N ALA A 54 28.16 -15.43 -22.68
CA ALA A 54 27.38 -14.73 -23.70
C ALA A 54 27.64 -15.31 -25.10
N THR A 55 26.68 -15.19 -26.00
CA THR A 55 26.87 -15.66 -27.39
C THR A 55 27.85 -14.79 -28.17
N ASP A 56 28.62 -15.42 -29.06
CA ASP A 56 29.54 -14.77 -29.99
C ASP A 56 28.83 -14.14 -31.21
N LYS A 57 29.62 -13.61 -32.16
CA LYS A 57 29.12 -12.97 -33.39
C LYS A 57 28.33 -13.91 -34.31
N GLU A 58 28.49 -15.22 -34.16
CA GLU A 58 27.76 -16.23 -34.90
C GLU A 58 26.65 -16.87 -34.06
N GLY A 59 26.35 -16.28 -32.90
CA GLY A 59 25.30 -16.72 -31.97
C GLY A 59 25.67 -17.96 -31.15
N ARG A 60 26.93 -18.40 -31.15
CA ARG A 60 27.35 -19.62 -30.46
C ARG A 60 27.73 -19.32 -29.01
N TYR A 61 27.47 -20.30 -28.15
CA TYR A 61 27.86 -20.26 -26.74
C TYR A 61 28.48 -21.57 -26.29
N SER A 62 29.25 -21.50 -25.21
CA SER A 62 29.77 -22.67 -24.49
C SER A 62 29.96 -22.30 -23.02
N LEU A 63 29.47 -23.14 -22.12
CA LEU A 63 29.53 -22.94 -20.67
C LEU A 63 29.76 -24.27 -19.96
N GLY A 64 30.75 -24.31 -19.08
CA GLY A 64 31.01 -25.46 -18.21
C GLY A 64 30.10 -25.42 -16.98
N TYR A 65 29.60 -26.56 -16.53
CA TYR A 65 28.73 -26.67 -15.36
C TYR A 65 28.90 -27.99 -14.63
N ASN A 66 28.53 -28.02 -13.34
CA ASN A 66 28.89 -29.10 -12.41
C ASN A 66 27.68 -29.90 -11.89
N SER A 67 26.44 -29.47 -12.19
CA SER A 67 25.21 -30.11 -11.73
C SER A 67 24.38 -30.63 -12.90
N PHE A 68 24.05 -31.92 -12.90
CA PHE A 68 23.23 -32.55 -13.95
C PHE A 68 21.84 -31.89 -14.10
N ASP A 69 21.30 -31.36 -12.99
CA ASP A 69 19.99 -30.70 -12.92
C ASP A 69 20.08 -29.17 -13.03
N ALA A 70 21.22 -28.62 -13.47
CA ALA A 70 21.39 -27.19 -13.67
C ALA A 70 20.36 -26.62 -14.67
N VAL A 71 19.76 -25.49 -14.31
CA VAL A 71 18.82 -24.74 -15.15
C VAL A 71 19.53 -23.52 -15.71
N PHE A 72 19.55 -23.37 -17.03
CA PHE A 72 20.14 -22.23 -17.72
C PHE A 72 19.05 -21.28 -18.19
N SER A 73 19.20 -20.00 -17.86
CA SER A 73 18.36 -18.92 -18.36
C SER A 73 19.05 -18.21 -19.52
N PHE A 74 18.37 -18.15 -20.66
CA PHE A 74 18.79 -17.42 -21.85
C PHE A 74 18.02 -16.10 -21.90
N SER A 75 18.74 -14.98 -21.85
CA SER A 75 18.16 -13.64 -21.80
C SER A 75 18.84 -12.72 -22.83
N TYR A 76 18.04 -11.98 -23.59
CA TYR A 76 18.53 -11.04 -24.59
C TYR A 76 17.56 -9.88 -24.73
N VAL A 77 18.09 -8.67 -24.91
CA VAL A 77 17.28 -7.45 -24.97
C VAL A 77 16.29 -7.55 -26.14
N GLY A 78 14.99 -7.39 -25.86
CA GLY A 78 13.91 -7.48 -26.86
C GLY A 78 13.35 -8.88 -27.11
N PHE A 79 13.75 -9.88 -26.31
CA PHE A 79 13.31 -11.28 -26.47
C PHE A 79 12.76 -11.84 -25.16
N GLN A 80 11.79 -12.76 -25.24
CA GLN A 80 11.31 -13.49 -24.06
C GLN A 80 12.41 -14.41 -23.53
N SER A 81 12.73 -14.30 -22.24
CA SER A 81 13.69 -15.17 -21.58
C SER A 81 13.23 -16.63 -21.62
N LYS A 82 14.17 -17.56 -21.84
CA LYS A 82 13.89 -19.00 -21.98
C LYS A 82 14.75 -19.81 -21.04
N GLU A 83 14.14 -20.69 -20.25
CA GLU A 83 14.84 -21.59 -19.33
C GLU A 83 14.97 -23.01 -19.91
N ILE A 84 16.15 -23.62 -19.77
CA ILE A 84 16.44 -24.98 -20.27
C ILE A 84 17.22 -25.77 -19.21
N THR A 85 16.84 -27.03 -19.01
CA THR A 85 17.60 -28.02 -18.23
C THR A 85 18.24 -29.03 -19.20
N PRO A 86 19.58 -29.11 -19.32
CA PRO A 86 20.22 -29.91 -20.36
C PRO A 86 20.04 -31.43 -20.18
N LYS A 87 19.89 -31.90 -18.94
CA LYS A 87 19.72 -33.33 -18.59
C LYS A 87 20.72 -34.26 -19.32
N GLY A 88 21.98 -33.82 -19.43
CA GLY A 88 23.07 -34.55 -20.08
C GLY A 88 23.26 -34.30 -21.58
N VAL A 89 22.43 -33.47 -22.21
CA VAL A 89 22.63 -33.02 -23.60
C VAL A 89 23.68 -31.91 -23.64
N THR A 90 24.73 -32.09 -24.45
CA THR A 90 25.88 -31.16 -24.54
C THR A 90 25.75 -30.10 -25.63
N ASN A 91 24.89 -30.32 -26.62
CA ASN A 91 24.62 -29.35 -27.70
C ASN A 91 23.13 -29.01 -27.78
N ILE A 92 22.76 -27.77 -27.46
CA ILE A 92 21.37 -27.28 -27.42
C ILE A 92 21.26 -25.96 -28.16
N ASP A 93 20.60 -25.99 -29.31
CA ASP A 93 20.24 -24.78 -30.04
C ASP A 93 18.96 -24.17 -29.46
N VAL A 94 18.97 -22.85 -29.30
CA VAL A 94 17.91 -22.11 -28.63
C VAL A 94 17.35 -21.06 -29.57
N ILE A 95 16.07 -21.20 -29.90
CA ILE A 95 15.32 -20.13 -30.55
C ILE A 95 14.74 -19.24 -29.45
N LEU A 96 15.14 -17.97 -29.45
CA LEU A 96 14.48 -16.91 -28.69
C LEU A 96 13.41 -16.26 -29.57
N VAL A 97 12.25 -16.04 -28.97
CA VAL A 97 11.13 -15.36 -29.64
C VAL A 97 11.15 -13.91 -29.22
N GLU A 98 11.04 -13.00 -30.19
CA GLU A 98 10.84 -11.59 -29.91
C GLU A 98 9.71 -11.44 -28.92
N GLY A 99 10.04 -10.81 -27.82
CA GLY A 99 9.21 -10.69 -26.65
C GLY A 99 9.26 -9.24 -26.26
N ILE A 100 8.09 -8.65 -26.05
CA ILE A 100 7.99 -7.32 -25.47
C ILE A 100 8.41 -7.43 -23.99
N GLU A 101 9.71 -7.58 -23.75
CA GLU A 101 10.38 -7.28 -22.48
C GLU A 101 10.96 -5.86 -22.51
N PHE A 102 10.32 -4.96 -23.27
CA PHE A 102 10.05 -3.66 -22.71
C PHE A 102 8.75 -3.80 -21.93
N GLN A 103 8.82 -3.87 -20.60
CA GLN A 103 7.70 -3.37 -19.80
C GLN A 103 7.64 -1.86 -20.04
N GLU A 104 7.13 -1.47 -21.21
CA GLU A 104 6.63 -0.14 -21.41
C GLU A 104 5.47 0.00 -20.42
N ILE A 105 5.74 0.67 -19.31
CA ILE A 105 4.75 0.82 -18.24
C ILE A 105 3.69 1.77 -18.80
N PHE A 106 2.62 1.19 -19.33
CA PHE A 106 1.43 1.94 -19.70
C PHE A 106 0.87 2.59 -18.43
N ILE A 107 0.68 3.90 -18.50
CA ILE A 107 0.13 4.68 -17.40
C ILE A 107 -1.35 4.35 -17.31
N VAL A 108 -1.76 3.60 -16.29
CA VAL A 108 -3.14 3.12 -16.13
C VAL A 108 -4.09 4.27 -15.84
N GLY A 109 -3.59 5.33 -15.19
CA GLY A 109 -4.37 6.53 -14.94
C GLY A 109 -4.60 7.38 -16.19
N SER A 110 -3.80 7.24 -17.26
CA SER A 110 -3.81 8.18 -18.39
C SER A 110 -5.06 8.00 -19.25
N ARG A 111 -5.67 9.13 -19.67
CA ARG A 111 -6.73 9.11 -20.72
C ARG A 111 -6.19 8.84 -22.13
N ASN A 112 -4.88 8.66 -22.28
CA ASN A 112 -4.21 8.11 -23.44
C ASN A 112 -3.58 6.76 -23.06
N LEU A 113 -4.19 5.67 -23.52
CA LEU A 113 -3.81 4.29 -23.18
C LEU A 113 -2.51 3.83 -23.85
N ASN A 114 -2.02 4.57 -24.85
CA ASN A 114 -0.81 4.23 -25.60
C ASN A 114 0.42 5.02 -25.11
N ARG A 115 0.30 5.79 -24.02
CA ARG A 115 1.42 6.58 -23.51
C ARG A 115 2.29 5.79 -22.55
N SER A 116 3.58 5.82 -22.85
CA SER A 116 4.64 5.49 -21.91
C SER A 116 5.26 6.74 -21.29
N ILE A 117 6.10 6.53 -20.28
CA ILE A 117 6.77 7.60 -19.53
C ILE A 117 7.59 8.48 -20.47
N THR A 118 8.32 7.88 -21.42
CA THR A 118 9.21 8.59 -22.36
C THR A 118 8.46 9.44 -23.38
N GLU A 119 7.17 9.16 -23.59
CA GLU A 119 6.31 9.88 -24.54
C GLU A 119 5.37 10.88 -23.86
N THR A 120 5.46 11.03 -22.53
CA THR A 120 4.56 11.91 -21.78
C THR A 120 5.21 13.29 -21.58
N PRO A 121 4.53 14.39 -21.96
CA PRO A 121 5.08 15.74 -21.80
C PRO A 121 5.06 16.25 -20.36
N VAL A 122 4.33 15.57 -19.47
CA VAL A 122 4.24 15.86 -18.03
C VAL A 122 4.93 14.77 -17.21
N PRO A 123 5.71 15.13 -16.18
CA PRO A 123 6.44 14.16 -15.38
C PRO A 123 5.49 13.32 -14.53
N ILE A 124 5.57 12.00 -14.70
CA ILE A 124 4.86 11.01 -13.89
C ILE A 124 5.90 10.18 -13.16
N ASP A 125 5.81 10.16 -11.83
CA ASP A 125 6.66 9.29 -11.01
C ASP A 125 6.01 7.91 -10.93
N ILE A 126 6.80 6.86 -11.18
CA ILE A 126 6.36 5.48 -11.00
C ILE A 126 7.14 4.86 -9.85
N LEU A 127 6.42 4.48 -8.81
CA LEU A 127 6.95 3.95 -7.57
C LEU A 127 6.65 2.45 -7.50
N ASN A 128 7.69 1.61 -7.54
CA ASN A 128 7.57 0.18 -7.32
C ASN A 128 7.39 -0.07 -5.81
N ILE A 129 6.14 -0.31 -5.40
CA ILE A 129 5.77 -0.39 -3.99
C ILE A 129 6.34 -1.62 -3.28
N PRO A 130 6.32 -2.84 -3.87
CA PRO A 130 7.00 -3.99 -3.29
C PRO A 130 8.48 -3.74 -2.94
N GLU A 131 9.23 -3.09 -3.83
CA GLU A 131 10.65 -2.79 -3.61
C GLU A 131 10.85 -1.72 -2.52
N LEU A 132 10.04 -0.66 -2.54
CA LEU A 132 10.16 0.45 -1.59
C LEU A 132 9.78 0.04 -0.16
N SER A 133 8.72 -0.75 0.00
CA SER A 133 8.31 -1.24 1.33
C SER A 133 9.37 -2.14 1.95
N GLN A 134 10.00 -3.02 1.16
CA GLN A 134 11.08 -3.89 1.63
C GLN A 134 12.34 -3.11 2.03
N ARG A 135 12.69 -2.04 1.30
CA ARG A 135 13.87 -1.22 1.61
C ARG A 135 13.65 -0.28 2.79
N GLY A 136 12.46 0.31 2.90
CA GLY A 136 12.17 1.35 3.88
C GLY A 136 11.76 0.84 5.26
N GLY A 137 11.39 -0.44 5.40
CA GLY A 137 10.81 -0.97 6.63
C GLY A 137 9.52 -0.25 7.05
N GLN A 138 8.86 0.40 6.08
CA GLN A 138 7.59 1.11 6.26
C GLN A 138 6.48 0.25 5.67
N PHE A 139 5.44 0.03 6.47
CA PHE A 139 4.30 -0.83 6.14
C PHE A 139 3.00 -0.03 5.93
N ASP A 140 3.06 1.27 6.19
CA ASP A 140 2.01 2.25 6.00
C ASP A 140 2.20 2.94 4.64
N MET A 141 1.13 3.04 3.85
CA MET A 141 1.20 3.58 2.48
C MET A 141 1.64 5.04 2.46
N ASN A 142 1.10 5.84 3.39
CA ASN A 142 1.48 7.24 3.52
C ASN A 142 2.97 7.40 3.88
N GLN A 143 3.51 6.55 4.75
CA GLN A 143 4.95 6.61 5.09
C GLN A 143 5.85 6.18 3.94
N VAL A 144 5.47 5.15 3.18
CA VAL A 144 6.21 4.75 1.96
C VAL A 144 6.26 5.92 0.96
N LEU A 145 5.12 6.57 0.72
CA LEU A 145 5.03 7.71 -0.18
C LEU A 145 5.75 8.95 0.35
N GLN A 146 5.73 9.20 1.66
CA GLN A 146 6.45 10.30 2.29
C GLN A 146 7.96 10.25 2.03
N TYR A 147 8.52 9.04 1.95
CA TYR A 147 9.93 8.82 1.64
C TYR A 147 10.23 8.82 0.14
N ALA A 148 9.33 8.25 -0.67
CA ALA A 148 9.60 7.96 -2.08
C ALA A 148 9.12 9.06 -3.06
N ALA A 149 8.09 9.84 -2.69
CA ALA A 149 7.44 10.79 -3.59
C ALA A 149 7.77 12.24 -3.21
N PRO A 150 8.47 13.01 -4.08
CA PRO A 150 8.69 14.43 -3.84
C PRO A 150 7.35 15.18 -3.78
N SER A 151 7.26 16.17 -2.88
CA SER A 151 6.06 17.00 -2.67
C SER A 151 4.85 16.29 -2.06
N PHE A 152 4.92 14.96 -1.87
CA PHE A 152 3.96 14.24 -1.05
C PHE A 152 4.21 14.55 0.43
N ASN A 153 3.14 14.87 1.15
CA ASN A 153 3.19 15.03 2.59
C ASN A 153 2.01 14.38 3.27
N SER A 154 2.32 13.56 4.27
CA SER A 154 1.37 12.95 5.17
C SER A 154 2.02 12.83 6.55
N ASN A 155 1.64 13.74 7.45
CA ASN A 155 2.17 13.74 8.80
C ASN A 155 1.22 12.95 9.71
N ARG A 156 1.78 12.04 10.52
CA ARG A 156 1.03 11.45 11.63
C ARG A 156 0.62 12.55 12.61
N GLN A 157 -0.63 12.50 13.04
CA GLN A 157 -1.16 13.45 14.01
C GLN A 157 -1.10 12.85 15.42
N SER A 158 -0.95 13.72 16.41
CA SER A 158 -1.02 13.34 17.82
C SER A 158 -1.68 14.44 18.65
N GLY A 159 -2.77 14.09 19.34
CA GLY A 159 -3.60 15.05 20.04
C GLY A 159 -4.42 15.96 19.13
N ALA A 160 -4.73 15.49 17.93
CA ALA A 160 -5.59 16.17 16.96
C ALA A 160 -6.98 15.50 16.84
N ASP A 161 -7.42 14.88 17.93
CA ASP A 161 -8.70 14.16 18.04
C ASP A 161 -8.88 13.13 16.91
N GLY A 162 -9.88 13.34 16.05
CA GLY A 162 -10.19 12.42 14.97
C GLY A 162 -9.04 12.14 14.01
N SER A 163 -8.22 13.16 13.75
CA SER A 163 -7.10 13.02 12.82
C SER A 163 -5.94 12.21 13.41
N ASP A 164 -5.97 11.80 14.68
CA ASP A 164 -5.02 10.82 15.24
C ASP A 164 -5.24 9.40 14.67
N HIS A 165 -6.30 9.20 13.89
CA HIS A 165 -6.73 7.89 13.39
C HIS A 165 -6.71 7.73 11.87
N ILE A 166 -6.54 8.85 11.15
CA ILE A 166 -6.30 8.88 9.71
C ILE A 166 -5.19 9.89 9.42
N ASP A 167 -4.35 9.58 8.44
CA ASP A 167 -3.25 10.47 8.05
C ASP A 167 -3.60 11.15 6.71
N PRO A 168 -3.91 12.46 6.70
CA PRO A 168 -4.29 13.14 5.47
C PRO A 168 -3.11 13.25 4.49
N ALA A 169 -3.30 12.71 3.29
CA ALA A 169 -2.33 12.79 2.22
C ALA A 169 -2.50 14.10 1.42
N THR A 170 -1.39 14.82 1.19
CA THR A 170 -1.36 16.06 0.42
C THR A 170 -0.26 16.02 -0.63
N LEU A 171 -0.51 16.67 -1.77
CA LEU A 171 0.50 16.98 -2.78
C LEU A 171 0.67 18.49 -2.86
N ARG A 172 1.92 18.96 -3.04
CA ARG A 172 2.23 20.39 -3.29
C ARG A 172 1.79 21.35 -2.18
N GLY A 173 1.59 20.84 -0.97
CA GLY A 173 1.08 21.62 0.16
C GLY A 173 -0.38 22.06 0.02
N LEU A 174 -1.10 21.51 -0.96
CA LEU A 174 -2.52 21.75 -1.19
C LEU A 174 -3.40 20.83 -0.33
N GLY A 175 -4.70 21.11 -0.28
CA GLY A 175 -5.65 20.36 0.53
C GLY A 175 -5.73 18.87 0.14
N PRO A 176 -5.97 17.95 1.08
CA PRO A 176 -6.25 16.54 0.79
C PRO A 176 -7.40 16.31 -0.20
N ASP A 177 -8.37 17.21 -0.26
CA ASP A 177 -9.50 17.23 -1.21
C ASP A 177 -9.10 17.64 -2.63
N GLN A 178 -7.89 18.20 -2.80
CA GLN A 178 -7.36 18.67 -4.08
C GLN A 178 -6.42 17.65 -4.74
N THR A 179 -6.17 16.51 -4.08
CA THR A 179 -5.42 15.38 -4.65
C THR A 179 -6.39 14.29 -5.05
N LEU A 180 -6.49 14.00 -6.34
CA LEU A 180 -7.34 12.91 -6.81
C LEU A 180 -6.62 11.57 -6.60
N VAL A 181 -7.29 10.64 -5.93
CA VAL A 181 -6.81 9.26 -5.80
C VAL A 181 -7.59 8.35 -6.73
N LEU A 182 -6.87 7.56 -7.51
CA LEU A 182 -7.39 6.52 -8.39
C LEU A 182 -6.92 5.15 -7.91
N LEU A 183 -7.75 4.14 -8.12
CA LEU A 183 -7.43 2.72 -8.00
C LEU A 183 -7.64 2.08 -9.37
N ASN A 184 -6.59 1.54 -9.97
CA ASN A 184 -6.58 1.04 -11.35
C ASN A 184 -7.22 2.05 -12.35
N GLY A 185 -6.92 3.34 -12.19
CA GLY A 185 -7.43 4.41 -13.04
C GLY A 185 -8.88 4.83 -12.76
N LYS A 186 -9.57 4.26 -11.76
CA LYS A 186 -10.94 4.65 -11.36
C LYS A 186 -10.94 5.40 -10.05
N ARG A 187 -11.83 6.37 -9.90
CA ARG A 187 -11.86 7.27 -8.73
C ARG A 187 -12.10 6.49 -7.43
N ARG A 188 -11.37 6.86 -6.39
CA ARG A 188 -11.56 6.34 -5.04
C ARG A 188 -12.40 7.31 -4.21
N HIS A 189 -13.23 6.77 -3.31
CA HIS A 189 -14.00 7.57 -2.36
C HIS A 189 -13.11 8.15 -1.25
N GLN A 190 -13.54 9.27 -0.69
CA GLN A 190 -12.93 10.00 0.42
C GLN A 190 -13.29 9.39 1.78
N SER A 191 -12.58 9.79 2.82
CA SER A 191 -12.93 9.50 4.21
C SER A 191 -14.18 10.29 4.64
N SER A 192 -14.92 9.77 5.61
CA SER A 192 -16.02 10.50 6.26
C SER A 192 -15.55 11.49 7.32
N LEU A 193 -14.29 11.40 7.77
CA LEU A 193 -13.75 12.36 8.73
C LEU A 193 -13.42 13.68 8.05
N ILE A 194 -13.94 14.77 8.59
CA ILE A 194 -13.51 16.13 8.27
C ILE A 194 -12.35 16.47 9.20
N ASN A 195 -11.21 16.85 8.63
CA ASN A 195 -10.03 17.18 9.42
C ASN A 195 -10.27 18.47 10.21
N ILE A 196 -10.13 18.37 11.52
CA ILE A 196 -10.31 19.46 12.48
C ILE A 196 -9.03 19.62 13.33
N PHE A 197 -8.94 20.67 14.15
CA PHE A 197 -7.84 20.89 15.11
C PHE A 197 -6.42 21.01 14.52
N GLY A 198 -6.12 22.12 13.83
CA GLY A 198 -4.74 22.49 13.47
C GLY A 198 -4.01 21.52 12.53
N THR A 199 -4.71 20.50 12.06
CA THR A 199 -4.25 19.46 11.16
C THR A 199 -4.09 19.98 9.73
N ARG A 200 -3.22 19.32 8.97
CA ARG A 200 -3.09 19.57 7.53
C ARG A 200 -4.42 19.22 6.86
N GLY A 201 -4.97 20.15 6.07
CA GLY A 201 -6.29 19.99 5.49
C GLY A 201 -7.45 20.36 6.42
N ARG A 202 -7.23 21.21 7.43
CA ARG A 202 -8.33 21.69 8.27
C ARG A 202 -9.51 22.19 7.43
N GLY A 203 -10.71 21.66 7.70
CA GLY A 203 -11.94 22.02 7.02
C GLY A 203 -12.21 21.25 5.72
N ASN A 204 -11.37 20.27 5.37
CA ASN A 204 -11.59 19.38 4.24
C ASN A 204 -11.41 17.91 4.63
N THR A 205 -11.65 17.03 3.66
CA THR A 205 -11.43 15.59 3.77
C THR A 205 -10.72 15.07 2.53
N GLY A 206 -9.99 13.96 2.68
CA GLY A 206 -9.24 13.33 1.60
C GLY A 206 -9.48 11.83 1.56
N THR A 207 -8.85 11.15 0.62
CA THR A 207 -8.85 9.68 0.58
C THR A 207 -7.90 9.13 1.65
N ASP A 208 -8.38 8.20 2.48
CA ASP A 208 -7.50 7.46 3.39
C ASP A 208 -6.71 6.39 2.62
N LEU A 209 -5.47 6.71 2.25
CA LEU A 209 -4.57 5.82 1.54
C LEU A 209 -4.24 4.55 2.34
N ASN A 210 -4.25 4.62 3.68
CA ASN A 210 -3.94 3.47 4.54
C ASN A 210 -5.07 2.42 4.57
N SER A 211 -6.20 2.70 3.91
CA SER A 211 -7.26 1.71 3.66
C SER A 211 -6.90 0.73 2.54
N ILE A 212 -5.85 1.00 1.74
CA ILE A 212 -5.36 0.12 0.69
C ILE A 212 -4.05 -0.52 1.17
N PRO A 213 -3.98 -1.85 1.34
CA PRO A 213 -2.79 -2.49 1.87
C PRO A 213 -1.68 -2.47 0.81
N VAL A 214 -0.46 -2.08 1.23
CA VAL A 214 0.76 -2.09 0.42
C VAL A 214 1.01 -3.44 -0.26
N SER A 215 0.63 -4.53 0.41
CA SER A 215 0.73 -5.90 -0.11
C SER A 215 -0.14 -6.19 -1.34
N ALA A 216 -1.19 -5.41 -1.61
CA ALA A 216 -2.04 -5.51 -2.80
C ALA A 216 -1.55 -4.70 -4.00
N ILE A 217 -0.54 -3.84 -3.80
CA ILE A 217 -0.13 -2.82 -4.77
C ILE A 217 1.07 -3.32 -5.56
N GLU A 218 1.01 -3.15 -6.87
CA GLU A 218 2.14 -3.38 -7.78
C GLU A 218 2.99 -2.11 -7.87
N ARG A 219 2.33 -0.98 -8.16
CA ARG A 219 2.98 0.32 -8.28
C ARG A 219 2.03 1.46 -7.97
N ILE A 220 2.60 2.63 -7.71
CA ILE A 220 1.87 3.89 -7.65
C ILE A 220 2.41 4.83 -8.72
N GLU A 221 1.50 5.45 -9.46
CA GLU A 221 1.78 6.45 -10.47
C GLU A 221 1.37 7.83 -9.91
N ILE A 222 2.30 8.78 -9.83
CA ILE A 222 2.03 10.12 -9.29
C ILE A 222 2.22 11.14 -10.40
N LEU A 223 1.11 11.76 -10.80
CA LEU A 223 1.11 12.95 -11.65
C LEU A 223 1.08 14.18 -10.76
N ARG A 224 2.20 14.90 -10.71
CA ARG A 224 2.35 16.09 -9.84
C ARG A 224 1.92 17.39 -10.52
N ASP A 225 1.55 17.35 -11.79
CA ASP A 225 1.02 18.53 -12.47
C ASP A 225 -0.47 18.73 -12.17
N GLY A 226 -0.98 19.94 -12.38
CA GLY A 226 -2.41 20.21 -12.30
C GLY A 226 -3.12 19.41 -13.38
N ALA A 227 -3.85 18.37 -12.97
CA ALA A 227 -4.42 17.40 -13.89
C ALA A 227 -5.91 17.60 -14.11
N SER A 228 -6.48 18.73 -13.65
CA SER A 228 -7.92 18.98 -13.71
C SER A 228 -8.49 18.98 -15.13
N ALA A 229 -7.70 19.35 -16.14
CA ALA A 229 -8.13 19.25 -17.54
C ALA A 229 -8.42 17.81 -17.98
N GLN A 230 -7.72 16.83 -17.38
CA GLN A 230 -7.87 15.41 -17.72
C GLN A 230 -8.79 14.68 -16.73
N TYR A 231 -8.76 15.04 -15.44
CA TYR A 231 -9.43 14.29 -14.39
C TYR A 231 -10.51 15.09 -13.63
N GLY A 232 -10.79 16.32 -14.01
CA GLY A 232 -11.80 17.16 -13.36
C GLY A 232 -11.32 17.88 -12.10
N SER A 233 -12.26 18.53 -11.41
CA SER A 233 -11.99 19.51 -10.34
C SER A 233 -11.18 18.98 -9.16
N ASP A 234 -11.20 17.67 -8.90
CA ASP A 234 -10.56 17.07 -7.72
C ASP A 234 -9.03 16.93 -7.91
N ALA A 235 -8.50 17.11 -9.12
CA ALA A 235 -7.10 16.87 -9.46
C ALA A 235 -6.26 18.16 -9.59
N ILE A 236 -6.51 19.16 -8.74
CA ILE A 236 -5.81 20.46 -8.75
C ILE A 236 -4.34 20.29 -8.32
N ALA A 237 -4.11 19.52 -7.26
CA ALA A 237 -2.77 19.23 -6.73
C ALA A 237 -2.05 18.11 -7.49
N GLY A 238 -2.80 17.32 -8.25
CA GLY A 238 -2.30 16.18 -9.01
C GLY A 238 -3.15 14.93 -8.82
N VAL A 239 -2.61 13.81 -9.27
CA VAL A 239 -3.25 12.50 -9.23
C VAL A 239 -2.30 11.47 -8.64
N ILE A 240 -2.81 10.65 -7.72
CA ILE A 240 -2.15 9.43 -7.24
C ILE A 240 -2.98 8.26 -7.76
N ASN A 241 -2.42 7.48 -8.70
CA ASN A 241 -3.05 6.28 -9.20
C ASN A 241 -2.37 5.03 -8.61
N VAL A 242 -3.12 4.28 -7.83
CA VAL A 242 -2.70 3.02 -7.22
C VAL A 242 -3.02 1.88 -8.18
N VAL A 243 -2.02 1.14 -8.60
CA VAL A 243 -2.18 -0.02 -9.49
C VAL A 243 -2.04 -1.30 -8.69
N LEU A 244 -3.09 -2.12 -8.70
CA LEU A 244 -3.13 -3.38 -7.96
C LEU A 244 -2.35 -4.48 -8.69
N LYS A 245 -1.87 -5.45 -7.92
CA LYS A 245 -1.21 -6.66 -8.44
C LYS A 245 -2.14 -7.43 -9.38
N SER A 246 -1.54 -7.99 -10.43
CA SER A 246 -2.20 -8.84 -11.43
C SER A 246 -1.37 -10.09 -11.76
N SER A 247 -0.42 -10.45 -10.89
CA SER A 247 0.39 -11.65 -11.06
C SER A 247 -0.50 -12.90 -11.01
N LEU A 248 -0.14 -13.93 -11.78
CA LEU A 248 -0.84 -15.21 -11.87
C LEU A 248 0.04 -16.33 -11.31
N ASN A 249 -0.57 -17.27 -10.57
CA ASN A 249 0.09 -18.43 -9.97
C ASN A 249 1.34 -18.08 -9.14
N LYS A 250 1.38 -16.86 -8.60
CA LYS A 250 2.48 -16.36 -7.76
C LYS A 250 1.91 -15.96 -6.42
N PHE A 251 2.50 -16.53 -5.37
CA PHE A 251 2.28 -16.08 -4.00
C PHE A 251 3.34 -15.04 -3.64
N SER A 252 2.93 -13.93 -3.05
CA SER A 252 3.83 -12.98 -2.38
C SER A 252 3.29 -12.67 -1.01
N GLY A 253 4.15 -12.63 0.00
CA GLY A 253 3.73 -12.37 1.37
C GLY A 253 4.92 -12.02 2.23
N SER A 254 4.64 -11.44 3.38
CA SER A 254 5.67 -11.04 4.34
C SER A 254 5.13 -11.12 5.76
N VAL A 255 6.05 -11.32 6.69
CA VAL A 255 5.80 -11.20 8.12
C VAL A 255 6.88 -10.26 8.66
N SER A 256 6.47 -9.22 9.36
CA SER A 256 7.37 -8.24 9.97
C SER A 256 6.97 -7.98 11.41
N SER A 257 7.95 -7.62 12.22
CA SER A 257 7.71 -7.12 13.57
C SER A 257 8.80 -6.12 13.95
N GLY A 258 8.45 -5.17 14.79
CA GLY A 258 9.36 -4.11 15.21
C GLY A 258 8.88 -3.42 16.47
N PHE A 259 9.68 -2.48 16.95
CA PHE A 259 9.33 -1.58 18.05
C PHE A 259 10.20 -0.33 17.94
N HIS A 260 9.81 0.73 18.64
CA HIS A 260 10.57 1.96 18.76
C HIS A 260 11.24 2.03 20.13
N GLN A 261 12.44 2.61 20.18
CA GLN A 261 13.02 3.04 21.44
C GLN A 261 12.27 4.29 21.93
N ALA A 262 11.73 4.23 23.14
CA ALA A 262 10.98 5.34 23.73
C ALA A 262 11.96 6.31 24.40
N LYS A 263 11.83 7.60 24.10
CA LYS A 263 12.65 8.66 24.71
C LYS A 263 11.82 9.43 25.73
N TYR A 264 12.39 9.68 26.91
CA TYR A 264 11.77 10.42 28.04
C TYR A 264 10.52 9.76 28.66
N ARG A 265 10.12 8.60 28.15
CA ARG A 265 9.09 7.75 28.76
C ARG A 265 9.62 7.18 30.08
N THR A 266 8.79 7.18 31.13
CA THR A 266 9.22 6.81 32.49
C THR A 266 8.86 5.38 32.89
N ASP A 267 7.91 4.76 32.20
CA ASP A 267 7.41 3.42 32.53
C ASP A 267 8.10 2.30 31.73
N ARG A 268 8.57 2.57 30.51
CA ARG A 268 9.25 1.62 29.63
C ARG A 268 10.20 2.31 28.66
N ASP A 269 11.26 1.61 28.26
CA ASP A 269 12.29 2.10 27.31
C ASP A 269 11.95 1.85 25.84
N TYR A 270 10.83 1.18 25.55
CA TYR A 270 10.35 0.90 24.20
C TYR A 270 8.83 1.07 24.10
N ASP A 271 8.36 1.30 22.88
CA ASP A 271 6.93 1.39 22.54
C ASP A 271 6.67 1.21 21.04
N GLY A 272 5.43 1.40 20.59
CA GLY A 272 5.07 1.29 19.19
C GLY A 272 5.32 -0.10 18.62
N GLU A 273 5.16 -1.15 19.43
CA GLU A 273 5.37 -2.53 19.00
C GLU A 273 4.49 -2.84 17.80
N GLU A 274 5.11 -3.31 16.73
CA GLU A 274 4.48 -3.53 15.44
C GLU A 274 4.57 -5.01 15.07
N PHE A 275 3.50 -5.52 14.48
CA PHE A 275 3.42 -6.84 13.88
C PHE A 275 2.57 -6.76 12.62
N GLN A 276 3.12 -7.19 11.50
CA GLN A 276 2.38 -7.32 10.24
C GLN A 276 2.51 -8.73 9.68
N MET A 277 1.40 -9.22 9.13
CA MET A 277 1.37 -10.43 8.32
C MET A 277 0.50 -10.17 7.10
N ASN A 278 1.03 -10.46 5.91
CA ASN A 278 0.28 -10.29 4.68
C ASN A 278 0.57 -11.39 3.65
N GLY A 279 -0.38 -11.55 2.74
CA GLY A 279 -0.31 -12.51 1.65
C GLY A 279 -1.14 -12.04 0.46
N ASN A 280 -0.62 -12.30 -0.73
CA ASN A 280 -1.22 -12.00 -2.00
C ASN A 280 -1.06 -13.20 -2.92
N TYR A 281 -2.14 -13.60 -3.59
CA TYR A 281 -2.13 -14.71 -4.53
C TYR A 281 -3.01 -14.45 -5.75
N GLY A 282 -2.48 -14.78 -6.92
CA GLY A 282 -3.20 -14.68 -8.19
C GLY A 282 -3.72 -16.01 -8.70
N LEU A 283 -5.03 -16.12 -8.82
CA LEU A 283 -5.75 -17.27 -9.39
C LEU A 283 -6.12 -16.98 -10.85
N PRO A 284 -5.89 -17.91 -11.78
CA PRO A 284 -6.43 -17.82 -13.13
C PRO A 284 -7.96 -18.01 -13.12
N LEU A 285 -8.66 -17.24 -13.95
CA LEU A 285 -10.08 -17.43 -14.26
C LEU A 285 -10.20 -18.01 -15.68
N GLY A 286 -10.11 -19.33 -15.78
CA GLY A 286 -9.98 -19.99 -17.08
C GLY A 286 -8.70 -19.53 -17.80
N GLU A 287 -8.76 -19.43 -19.13
CA GLU A 287 -7.62 -19.01 -19.96
C GLU A 287 -7.56 -17.49 -20.15
N ASN A 288 -8.65 -16.78 -19.86
CA ASN A 288 -8.87 -15.40 -20.32
C ASN A 288 -8.94 -14.37 -19.18
N GLY A 289 -8.62 -14.75 -17.94
CA GLY A 289 -8.74 -13.82 -16.82
C GLY A 289 -7.99 -14.21 -15.57
N PHE A 290 -8.12 -13.37 -14.55
CA PHE A 290 -7.53 -13.57 -13.24
C PHE A 290 -8.38 -13.00 -12.11
N VAL A 291 -8.16 -13.52 -10.91
CA VAL A 291 -8.49 -12.86 -9.64
C VAL A 291 -7.23 -12.89 -8.79
N ASN A 292 -6.79 -11.72 -8.37
CA ASN A 292 -5.72 -11.55 -7.41
C ASN A 292 -6.35 -11.15 -6.07
N LEU A 293 -5.99 -11.87 -5.00
CA LEU A 293 -6.54 -11.72 -3.66
C LEU A 293 -5.43 -11.34 -2.69
N THR A 294 -5.70 -10.36 -1.83
CA THR A 294 -4.80 -9.92 -0.76
C THR A 294 -5.48 -10.02 0.60
N LEU A 295 -4.72 -10.48 1.58
CA LEU A 295 -5.03 -10.38 3.01
C LEU A 295 -3.88 -9.66 3.71
N ASP A 296 -4.20 -8.71 4.57
CA ASP A 296 -3.22 -7.92 5.33
C ASP A 296 -3.73 -7.71 6.76
N PHE A 297 -2.90 -8.05 7.73
CA PHE A 297 -3.11 -7.78 9.13
C PHE A 297 -1.95 -6.96 9.67
N LEU A 298 -2.25 -5.82 10.26
CA LEU A 298 -1.27 -4.93 10.89
C LEU A 298 -1.73 -4.60 12.31
N ARG A 299 -0.87 -4.81 13.28
CA ARG A 299 -1.05 -4.36 14.66
C ARG A 299 0.12 -3.46 15.04
N LYS A 300 -0.18 -2.30 15.63
CA LYS A 300 0.79 -1.34 16.13
C LYS A 300 0.38 -0.84 17.52
N GLY A 301 1.31 -0.82 18.45
CA GLY A 301 1.16 -0.22 19.78
C GLY A 301 1.13 1.30 19.74
N LYS A 302 0.69 1.93 20.83
CA LYS A 302 0.80 3.40 20.98
C LYS A 302 2.27 3.78 21.12
N THR A 303 2.63 4.98 20.69
CA THR A 303 3.89 5.59 21.12
C THR A 303 3.63 6.61 22.22
N ASN A 304 4.63 6.87 23.07
CA ASN A 304 4.60 7.94 24.05
C ASN A 304 5.90 8.76 23.99
N ARG A 305 5.77 10.07 23.80
CA ARG A 305 6.85 11.04 23.59
C ARG A 305 6.64 12.24 24.52
N PRO A 306 6.61 12.02 25.86
CA PRO A 306 6.39 13.09 26.81
C PRO A 306 7.54 14.12 26.74
N ALA A 307 7.27 15.33 27.24
CA ALA A 307 8.30 16.35 27.35
C ALA A 307 9.43 15.88 28.28
N ASP A 308 10.67 16.34 28.01
CA ASP A 308 11.80 16.04 28.88
C ASP A 308 11.52 16.61 30.29
N PRO A 309 11.37 15.75 31.32
CA PRO A 309 11.01 16.18 32.66
C PRO A 309 12.07 17.06 33.31
N ASN A 310 13.33 16.99 32.85
CA ASN A 310 14.42 17.81 33.39
C ASN A 310 14.40 19.24 32.83
N THR A 311 13.72 19.46 31.71
CA THR A 311 13.75 20.74 30.97
C THR A 311 12.39 21.43 30.99
N TYR A 312 11.29 20.67 30.95
CA TYR A 312 9.93 21.20 30.81
C TYR A 312 8.98 20.58 31.82
N SER A 313 7.99 21.36 32.26
CA SER A 313 6.86 20.84 33.03
C SER A 313 6.01 19.89 32.18
N ILE A 314 5.69 18.71 32.71
CA ILE A 314 4.85 17.73 32.03
C ILE A 314 3.38 18.15 32.16
N TYR A 315 2.88 18.89 31.17
CA TYR A 315 1.45 19.26 31.07
C TYR A 315 0.60 18.21 30.34
N ARG A 316 1.25 17.28 29.62
CA ARG A 316 0.60 16.15 28.95
C ARG A 316 1.40 14.89 29.21
N LYS A 317 0.80 13.96 29.96
CA LYS A 317 1.46 12.73 30.44
C LYS A 317 1.61 11.69 29.35
N GLN A 318 0.62 11.63 28.45
CA GLN A 318 0.57 10.69 27.34
C GLN A 318 0.38 11.44 26.02
N ILE A 319 1.39 11.36 25.14
CA ILE A 319 1.36 11.98 23.81
C ILE A 319 2.14 11.13 22.83
N GLY A 320 1.55 10.80 21.69
CA GLY A 320 2.21 10.05 20.63
C GLY A 320 1.21 9.49 19.63
N ASP A 321 1.68 8.59 18.77
CA ASP A 321 0.87 7.92 17.76
C ASP A 321 -0.17 7.02 18.43
N ALA A 322 -1.36 6.97 17.83
CA ALA A 322 -2.40 6.02 18.19
C ALA A 322 -1.93 4.56 17.97
N SER A 323 -2.41 3.66 18.82
CA SER A 323 -2.36 2.22 18.50
C SER A 323 -3.33 1.92 17.37
N LEU A 324 -3.04 0.86 16.62
CA LEU A 324 -3.74 0.47 15.41
C LEU A 324 -3.90 -1.05 15.37
N ASN A 325 -5.10 -1.55 15.15
CA ASN A 325 -5.35 -2.90 14.65
C ASN A 325 -6.08 -2.76 13.31
N ASN A 326 -5.43 -3.17 12.24
CA ASN A 326 -5.89 -2.98 10.86
C ASN A 326 -6.01 -4.34 10.19
N PHE A 327 -7.17 -4.62 9.61
CA PHE A 327 -7.39 -5.78 8.76
C PHE A 327 -7.85 -5.30 7.39
N ASN A 328 -7.18 -5.77 6.35
CA ASN A 328 -7.57 -5.52 4.96
C ASN A 328 -7.77 -6.81 4.20
N THR A 329 -8.79 -6.80 3.34
CA THR A 329 -8.87 -7.72 2.21
C THR A 329 -9.11 -6.93 0.94
N PHE A 330 -8.36 -7.26 -0.11
CA PHE A 330 -8.48 -6.62 -1.42
C PHE A 330 -8.54 -7.68 -2.49
N PHE A 331 -9.22 -7.34 -3.59
CA PHE A 331 -9.18 -8.14 -4.80
C PHE A 331 -9.01 -7.27 -6.04
N ASN A 332 -8.40 -7.87 -7.06
CA ASN A 332 -8.28 -7.31 -8.39
C ASN A 332 -8.61 -8.39 -9.41
N SER A 333 -9.55 -8.14 -10.31
CA SER A 333 -9.99 -9.11 -11.29
C SER A 333 -10.18 -8.49 -12.67
N ARG A 334 -9.84 -9.28 -13.68
CA ARG A 334 -10.03 -8.96 -15.10
C ARG A 334 -10.40 -10.24 -15.83
N TYR A 335 -11.34 -10.15 -16.75
CA TYR A 335 -11.76 -11.26 -17.60
C TYR A 335 -12.03 -10.76 -19.02
N ALA A 336 -11.28 -11.27 -19.99
CA ALA A 336 -11.50 -10.99 -21.40
C ALA A 336 -12.65 -11.87 -21.93
N ILE A 337 -13.73 -11.23 -22.36
CA ILE A 337 -14.82 -11.90 -23.06
C ILE A 337 -14.37 -12.26 -24.48
N ASN A 338 -13.62 -11.36 -25.11
CA ASN A 338 -12.99 -11.52 -26.41
C ASN A 338 -11.78 -10.57 -26.50
N GLU A 339 -11.09 -10.55 -27.65
CA GLU A 339 -9.90 -9.73 -27.89
C GLU A 339 -10.11 -8.23 -27.65
N LYS A 340 -11.36 -7.74 -27.80
CA LYS A 340 -11.69 -6.32 -27.69
C LYS A 340 -12.36 -5.96 -26.38
N THR A 341 -13.06 -6.89 -25.73
CA THR A 341 -13.97 -6.62 -24.61
C THR A 341 -13.52 -7.31 -23.33
N ILE A 342 -13.39 -6.51 -22.27
CA ILE A 342 -12.84 -6.91 -21.00
C ILE A 342 -13.75 -6.44 -19.89
N LEU A 343 -14.14 -7.37 -19.02
CA LEU A 343 -14.74 -7.07 -17.74
C LEU A 343 -13.64 -6.92 -16.69
N TYR A 344 -13.83 -6.00 -15.76
CA TYR A 344 -12.96 -5.88 -14.60
C TYR A 344 -13.76 -5.56 -13.35
N SER A 345 -13.24 -6.02 -12.22
CA SER A 345 -13.76 -5.64 -10.91
C SER A 345 -12.64 -5.67 -9.90
N PHE A 346 -12.59 -4.66 -9.03
CA PHE A 346 -11.59 -4.58 -7.98
C PHE A 346 -12.12 -3.75 -6.82
N GLY A 347 -11.53 -3.94 -5.65
CA GLY A 347 -12.00 -3.27 -4.44
C GLY A 347 -11.47 -3.96 -3.20
N GLY A 348 -11.99 -3.54 -2.06
CA GLY A 348 -11.56 -4.08 -0.79
C GLY A 348 -12.40 -3.64 0.40
N ILE A 349 -12.13 -4.31 1.50
CA ILE A 349 -12.71 -4.07 2.81
C ILE A 349 -11.55 -3.82 3.77
N ASN A 350 -11.62 -2.68 4.46
CA ASN A 350 -10.75 -2.33 5.56
C ASN A 350 -11.56 -2.21 6.85
N HIS A 351 -11.06 -2.85 7.90
CA HIS A 351 -11.54 -2.65 9.26
C HIS A 351 -10.38 -2.23 10.14
N ARG A 352 -10.50 -1.03 10.72
CA ARG A 352 -9.47 -0.43 11.52
C ARG A 352 -9.99 -0.04 12.89
N GLN A 353 -9.29 -0.45 13.92
CA GLN A 353 -9.52 -0.01 15.29
C GLN A 353 -8.31 0.78 15.76
N THR A 354 -8.55 1.97 16.28
CA THR A 354 -7.50 2.86 16.78
C THR A 354 -7.79 3.29 18.21
N ASP A 355 -6.74 3.65 18.94
CA ASP A 355 -6.85 4.19 20.29
C ASP A 355 -5.70 5.19 20.51
N ALA A 356 -6.06 6.47 20.71
CA ALA A 356 -5.16 7.59 20.88
C ALA A 356 -5.39 8.26 22.24
N TYR A 357 -4.33 8.83 22.83
CA TYR A 357 -4.45 9.62 24.04
C TYR A 357 -4.88 11.05 23.72
N ALA A 358 -5.93 11.51 24.40
CA ALA A 358 -6.33 12.91 24.42
C ALA A 358 -5.45 13.71 25.41
N TRP A 359 -5.82 14.98 25.60
CA TRP A 359 -5.19 15.86 26.58
C TRP A 359 -5.46 15.39 28.03
N THR A 360 -4.43 15.40 28.87
CA THR A 360 -4.51 15.08 30.31
C THR A 360 -5.50 15.99 31.04
N ARG A 361 -6.23 15.45 32.02
CA ARG A 361 -7.10 16.18 32.96
C ARG A 361 -6.47 16.04 34.33
N ASP A 362 -6.01 17.15 34.88
CA ASP A 362 -5.35 17.17 36.19
C ASP A 362 -6.33 16.92 37.34
N PRO A 363 -5.86 16.48 38.52
CA PRO A 363 -6.73 16.17 39.66
C PRO A 363 -7.68 17.31 40.05
N ASP A 364 -7.22 18.56 39.91
CA ASP A 364 -7.88 19.81 40.27
C ASP A 364 -8.66 20.46 39.11
N SER A 365 -8.68 19.83 37.93
CA SER A 365 -9.42 20.30 36.76
C SER A 365 -10.94 20.33 37.03
N GLU A 366 -11.63 21.41 36.62
CA GLU A 366 -13.10 21.50 36.63
C GLU A 366 -13.79 20.41 35.79
N ARG A 367 -13.04 19.78 34.87
CA ARG A 367 -13.47 18.64 34.05
C ARG A 367 -13.17 17.29 34.69
N ASN A 368 -12.80 17.26 35.97
CA ASN A 368 -12.52 16.06 36.73
C ASN A 368 -13.51 15.90 37.89
N ILE A 369 -13.82 14.65 38.22
CA ILE A 369 -14.58 14.30 39.42
C ILE A 369 -13.62 13.49 40.30
N PRO A 370 -13.06 14.08 41.38
CA PRO A 370 -12.05 13.42 42.21
C PRO A 370 -12.50 12.08 42.80
N ALA A 371 -13.81 11.87 43.00
CA ALA A 371 -14.36 10.58 43.44
C ALA A 371 -14.20 9.46 42.40
N ILE A 372 -14.13 9.80 41.10
CA ILE A 372 -13.90 8.86 39.99
C ILE A 372 -12.41 8.75 39.69
N TYR A 373 -11.73 9.91 39.53
CA TYR A 373 -10.30 9.99 39.22
C TYR A 373 -9.56 10.88 40.23
N PRO A 374 -9.14 10.34 41.39
CA PRO A 374 -8.47 11.11 42.43
C PRO A 374 -7.16 11.77 41.98
N ASN A 375 -6.49 11.17 40.99
CA ASN A 375 -5.18 11.62 40.48
C ASN A 375 -5.27 12.26 39.08
N GLY A 376 -6.48 12.63 38.65
CA GLY A 376 -6.73 13.01 37.26
C GLY A 376 -6.69 11.81 36.32
N PHE A 377 -6.84 12.05 35.02
CA PHE A 377 -6.92 11.00 34.00
C PHE A 377 -6.45 11.46 32.62
N ASP A 378 -6.08 10.48 31.79
CA ASP A 378 -5.75 10.67 30.37
C ASP A 378 -6.88 10.02 29.54
N PRO A 379 -7.82 10.81 28.99
CA PRO A 379 -8.87 10.26 28.14
C PRO A 379 -8.29 9.60 26.91
N ARG A 380 -8.97 8.57 26.40
CA ARG A 380 -8.61 7.86 25.18
C ARG A 380 -9.70 8.01 24.14
N ILE A 381 -9.32 8.51 22.97
CA ILE A 381 -10.20 8.56 21.80
C ILE A 381 -9.96 7.27 21.04
N GLN A 382 -10.97 6.41 21.02
CA GLN A 382 -10.98 5.17 20.27
C GLN A 382 -11.82 5.36 19.03
N SER A 383 -11.39 4.79 17.91
CA SER A 383 -12.18 4.81 16.69
C SER A 383 -12.29 3.44 16.07
N THR A 384 -13.46 3.15 15.53
CA THR A 384 -13.69 2.03 14.63
C THR A 384 -13.99 2.59 13.25
N ILE A 385 -13.08 2.39 12.31
CA ILE A 385 -13.20 2.82 10.92
C ILE A 385 -13.50 1.59 10.07
N ARG A 386 -14.58 1.67 9.30
CA ARG A 386 -14.95 0.67 8.30
C ARG A 386 -14.93 1.33 6.94
N ASP A 387 -14.13 0.80 6.04
CA ASP A 387 -14.02 1.31 4.68
C ASP A 387 -14.24 0.18 3.67
N HIS A 388 -15.21 0.37 2.78
CA HIS A 388 -15.60 -0.61 1.78
C HIS A 388 -15.57 0.06 0.40
N SER A 389 -14.95 -0.59 -0.58
CA SER A 389 -14.95 -0.11 -1.97
C SER A 389 -15.13 -1.27 -2.93
N VAL A 390 -15.86 -1.01 -4.01
CA VAL A 390 -15.90 -1.88 -5.18
C VAL A 390 -16.05 -1.02 -6.44
N SER A 391 -15.25 -1.31 -7.44
CA SER A 391 -15.37 -0.76 -8.79
C SER A 391 -15.57 -1.92 -9.75
N THR A 392 -16.58 -1.81 -10.61
CA THR A 392 -16.88 -2.81 -11.64
C THR A 392 -17.12 -2.10 -12.95
N GLY A 393 -16.60 -2.64 -14.04
CA GLY A 393 -16.76 -2.03 -15.35
C GLY A 393 -16.46 -2.95 -16.51
N VAL A 394 -16.70 -2.40 -17.70
CA VAL A 394 -16.42 -3.01 -18.99
C VAL A 394 -15.61 -2.03 -19.82
N SER A 395 -14.53 -2.52 -20.41
CA SER A 395 -13.76 -1.81 -21.42
C SER A 395 -13.88 -2.55 -22.74
N THR A 396 -14.13 -1.83 -23.83
CA THR A 396 -14.26 -2.42 -25.17
C THR A 396 -13.65 -1.54 -26.25
N GLU A 397 -13.32 -2.12 -27.40
CA GLU A 397 -12.93 -1.37 -28.59
C GLU A 397 -13.98 -1.51 -29.71
N VAL A 398 -14.49 -0.36 -30.20
CA VAL A 398 -15.45 -0.28 -31.30
C VAL A 398 -14.95 0.76 -32.30
N ASP A 399 -14.71 0.37 -33.55
CA ASP A 399 -14.25 1.27 -34.63
C ASP A 399 -13.04 2.15 -34.25
N LYS A 400 -12.02 1.54 -33.64
CA LYS A 400 -10.80 2.20 -33.11
C LYS A 400 -11.05 3.15 -31.93
N TRP A 401 -12.25 3.19 -31.37
CA TRP A 401 -12.54 3.87 -30.11
C TRP A 401 -12.45 2.89 -28.96
N HIS A 402 -11.68 3.24 -27.94
CA HIS A 402 -11.74 2.60 -26.64
C HIS A 402 -12.86 3.22 -25.82
N LEU A 403 -13.80 2.37 -25.42
CA LEU A 403 -14.91 2.71 -24.55
C LEU A 403 -14.67 2.09 -23.19
N ASP A 404 -14.97 2.83 -22.14
CA ASP A 404 -14.89 2.34 -20.76
C ASP A 404 -16.10 2.82 -19.97
N PHE A 405 -16.90 1.87 -19.51
CA PHE A 405 -18.03 2.13 -18.62
C PHE A 405 -17.74 1.49 -17.27
N ASN A 406 -17.92 2.24 -16.18
CA ASN A 406 -17.72 1.73 -14.83
C ASN A 406 -18.66 2.36 -13.81
N ASN A 407 -18.85 1.63 -12.72
CA ASN A 407 -19.45 2.12 -11.50
C ASN A 407 -18.55 1.80 -10.31
N THR A 408 -18.33 2.79 -9.46
CA THR A 408 -17.56 2.69 -8.23
C THR A 408 -18.42 3.09 -7.04
N LEU A 409 -18.62 2.16 -6.12
CA LEU A 409 -19.28 2.37 -4.83
C LEU A 409 -18.25 2.34 -3.71
N GLY A 410 -18.30 3.36 -2.86
CA GLY A 410 -17.43 3.54 -1.71
C GLY A 410 -18.22 3.92 -0.47
N ILE A 411 -17.90 3.30 0.67
CA ILE A 411 -18.50 3.62 1.97
C ILE A 411 -17.38 3.73 2.99
N ASN A 412 -17.34 4.85 3.71
CA ASN A 412 -16.49 5.05 4.86
C ASN A 412 -17.37 5.38 6.08
N ARG A 413 -17.22 4.63 7.17
CA ARG A 413 -17.88 4.90 8.46
C ARG A 413 -16.83 5.04 9.54
N PHE A 414 -16.86 6.17 10.23
CA PHE A 414 -15.95 6.53 11.30
C PHE A 414 -16.75 6.64 12.61
N HIS A 415 -16.53 5.73 13.57
CA HIS A 415 -17.28 5.67 14.82
C HIS A 415 -16.34 5.88 16.02
N TYR A 416 -16.64 6.89 16.83
CA TYR A 416 -15.91 7.23 18.05
C TYR A 416 -16.44 6.53 19.30
N TYR A 417 -15.50 6.10 20.13
CA TYR A 417 -15.73 5.81 21.53
C TYR A 417 -14.72 6.61 22.34
N ILE A 418 -15.13 7.14 23.48
CA ILE A 418 -14.21 7.80 24.41
C ILE A 418 -14.10 6.94 25.66
N ASP A 419 -12.89 6.53 26.02
CA ASP A 419 -12.62 5.60 27.11
C ASP A 419 -11.71 6.26 28.15
N GLY A 420 -11.82 5.83 29.41
CA GLY A 420 -11.10 6.47 30.53
C GLY A 420 -11.41 7.96 30.66
N THR A 421 -12.68 8.34 30.51
CA THR A 421 -13.14 9.74 30.56
C THR A 421 -14.32 9.90 31.51
N LEU A 422 -14.94 11.08 31.57
CA LEU A 422 -16.21 11.31 32.28
C LEU A 422 -17.01 12.46 31.64
N ASN A 423 -18.30 12.52 31.95
CA ASN A 423 -19.14 13.70 31.76
C ASN A 423 -19.27 14.41 33.12
N ALA A 424 -18.60 15.56 33.26
CA ALA A 424 -18.55 16.30 34.53
C ALA A 424 -19.94 16.72 35.04
N SER A 425 -20.92 16.93 34.15
CA SER A 425 -22.29 17.30 34.54
C SER A 425 -23.07 16.15 35.21
N LEU A 426 -22.60 14.91 35.07
CA LEU A 426 -23.18 13.73 35.74
C LEU A 426 -22.56 13.46 37.12
N LEU A 427 -21.51 14.21 37.51
CA LEU A 427 -20.77 14.02 38.76
C LEU A 427 -20.35 12.54 38.95
N GLU A 428 -20.50 11.99 40.16
CA GLU A 428 -20.12 10.61 40.49
C GLU A 428 -20.92 9.54 39.74
N LYS A 429 -22.03 9.92 39.08
CA LYS A 429 -22.85 8.99 38.27
C LYS A 429 -22.33 8.83 36.85
N SER A 430 -21.29 9.58 36.46
CA SER A 430 -20.73 9.49 35.12
C SER A 430 -20.20 8.08 34.83
N PRO A 431 -20.56 7.49 33.68
CA PRO A 431 -19.79 6.38 33.09
C PRO A 431 -18.36 6.81 32.82
N THR A 432 -17.47 5.82 32.67
CA THR A 432 -16.05 6.05 32.33
C THR A 432 -15.70 5.79 30.87
N ARG A 433 -16.70 5.33 30.09
CA ARG A 433 -16.61 5.07 28.66
C ARG A 433 -17.92 5.49 28.00
N PHE A 434 -17.80 6.10 26.82
CA PHE A 434 -18.94 6.57 26.05
C PHE A 434 -18.88 6.14 24.59
N ASP A 435 -20.04 5.85 24.00
CA ASP A 435 -20.24 5.91 22.55
C ASP A 435 -20.49 7.37 22.17
N ALA A 436 -19.59 7.96 21.38
CA ALA A 436 -19.65 9.37 20.99
C ALA A 436 -20.22 9.60 19.58
N GLY A 437 -20.74 8.55 18.93
CA GLY A 437 -21.29 8.64 17.58
C GLY A 437 -20.20 8.77 16.51
N GLY A 438 -20.48 9.48 15.43
CA GLY A 438 -19.49 9.72 14.40
C GLY A 438 -20.05 10.09 13.04
N PHE A 439 -19.33 9.68 12.00
CA PHE A 439 -19.54 10.13 10.62
C PHE A 439 -19.66 8.95 9.66
N GLN A 440 -20.40 9.15 8.58
CA GLN A 440 -20.45 8.20 7.47
C GLN A 440 -20.53 8.95 6.14
N LEU A 441 -19.83 8.43 5.14
CA LEU A 441 -19.87 8.89 3.77
C LEU A 441 -20.09 7.69 2.86
N MET A 442 -21.12 7.76 2.01
CA MET A 442 -21.29 6.88 0.86
C MET A 442 -21.08 7.70 -0.41
N GLN A 443 -20.20 7.25 -1.31
CA GLN A 443 -20.02 7.84 -2.62
C GLN A 443 -20.27 6.78 -3.70
N ASN A 444 -21.12 7.11 -4.67
CA ASN A 444 -21.37 6.29 -5.83
C ASN A 444 -21.06 7.09 -7.10
N THR A 445 -20.07 6.66 -7.87
CA THR A 445 -19.64 7.32 -9.10
C THR A 445 -19.83 6.39 -10.28
N THR A 446 -20.56 6.85 -11.31
CA THR A 446 -20.68 6.16 -12.59
C THR A 446 -19.98 6.98 -13.65
N SER A 447 -19.12 6.34 -14.44
CA SER A 447 -18.35 7.02 -15.47
C SER A 447 -18.44 6.27 -16.80
N LEU A 448 -18.48 7.04 -17.89
CA LEU A 448 -18.42 6.56 -19.26
C LEU A 448 -17.37 7.38 -20.02
N ASN A 449 -16.33 6.72 -20.52
CA ASN A 449 -15.20 7.35 -21.18
C ASN A 449 -15.01 6.81 -22.60
N PHE A 450 -14.59 7.70 -23.49
CA PHE A 450 -14.27 7.42 -24.88
C PHE A 450 -12.89 7.97 -25.19
N THR A 451 -12.03 7.14 -25.77
CA THR A 451 -10.69 7.53 -26.19
C THR A 451 -10.41 6.97 -27.58
N ARG A 452 -9.82 7.77 -28.45
CA ARG A 452 -9.29 7.33 -29.74
C ARG A 452 -7.95 7.95 -30.00
N PHE A 453 -6.98 7.08 -30.25
CA PHE A 453 -5.66 7.48 -30.70
C PHE A 453 -5.61 7.44 -32.23
N ILE A 454 -5.09 8.50 -32.86
CA ILE A 454 -5.03 8.62 -34.31
C ILE A 454 -3.61 8.30 -34.78
N ASN A 455 -3.47 7.17 -35.47
CA ASN A 455 -2.20 6.66 -36.01
C ASN A 455 -1.91 7.08 -37.46
N ASP A 456 -2.93 7.65 -38.13
CA ASP A 456 -2.90 7.93 -39.57
C ASP A 456 -2.67 9.45 -39.80
N VAL A 457 -3.73 10.20 -40.13
CA VAL A 457 -3.67 11.66 -40.33
C VAL A 457 -3.63 12.37 -38.96
N LEU A 458 -2.66 13.26 -38.73
CA LEU A 458 -2.35 13.84 -37.41
C LEU A 458 -1.82 12.80 -36.40
N LYS A 459 -0.90 11.94 -36.86
CA LYS A 459 -0.22 10.93 -36.04
C LYS A 459 0.23 11.50 -34.69
N GLY A 460 -0.21 10.86 -33.60
CA GLY A 460 0.08 11.28 -32.23
C GLY A 460 -1.06 12.06 -31.54
N LEU A 461 -2.12 12.41 -32.26
CA LEU A 461 -3.32 13.02 -31.67
C LEU A 461 -4.14 11.99 -30.90
N ASN A 462 -4.45 12.30 -29.64
CA ASN A 462 -5.39 11.54 -28.81
C ASN A 462 -6.64 12.39 -28.56
N ILE A 463 -7.81 11.86 -28.94
CA ILE A 463 -9.10 12.47 -28.64
C ILE A 463 -9.73 11.68 -27.52
N ALA A 464 -10.07 12.34 -26.40
CA ALA A 464 -10.73 11.71 -25.27
C ALA A 464 -11.83 12.61 -24.71
N PHE A 465 -12.97 12.02 -24.36
CA PHE A 465 -14.08 12.68 -23.68
C PHE A 465 -14.82 11.69 -22.80
N GLY A 466 -15.61 12.18 -21.84
CA GLY A 466 -16.35 11.31 -20.94
C GLY A 466 -17.41 12.04 -20.14
N LEU A 467 -18.27 11.26 -19.52
CA LEU A 467 -19.35 11.68 -18.63
C LEU A 467 -19.15 11.01 -17.28
N GLU A 468 -19.42 11.74 -16.21
CA GLU A 468 -19.34 11.24 -14.84
C GLU A 468 -20.55 11.74 -14.04
N TYR A 469 -21.17 10.83 -13.30
CA TYR A 469 -22.28 11.12 -12.41
C TYR A 469 -21.96 10.60 -11.02
N ARG A 470 -21.93 11.49 -10.03
CA ARG A 470 -21.56 11.19 -8.64
C ARG A 470 -22.70 11.54 -7.69
N ILE A 471 -23.02 10.63 -6.79
CA ILE A 471 -23.92 10.85 -5.64
C ILE A 471 -23.10 10.65 -4.36
N ASP A 472 -23.09 11.68 -3.52
CA ASP A 472 -22.45 11.67 -2.21
C ASP A 472 -23.52 11.78 -1.11
N ASN A 473 -23.55 10.85 -0.17
CA ASN A 473 -24.44 10.86 0.99
C ASN A 473 -23.62 10.88 2.27
N TYR A 474 -23.68 12.01 2.98
CA TYR A 474 -22.95 12.25 4.22
C TYR A 474 -23.91 12.26 5.40
N GLU A 475 -23.55 11.55 6.46
CA GLU A 475 -24.35 11.41 7.68
C GLU A 475 -23.48 11.68 8.91
N ILE A 476 -24.01 12.45 9.86
CA ILE A 476 -23.52 12.55 11.23
C ILE A 476 -24.53 11.81 12.11
N PHE A 477 -24.06 10.83 12.87
CA PHE A 477 -24.92 10.08 13.79
C PHE A 477 -24.48 10.34 15.23
N ALA A 478 -25.46 10.53 16.12
CA ALA A 478 -25.21 10.78 17.53
C ALA A 478 -24.76 9.50 18.25
N GLY A 479 -23.91 9.68 19.25
CA GLY A 479 -23.64 8.66 20.26
C GLY A 479 -24.74 8.62 21.32
N GLU A 480 -24.45 8.01 22.46
CA GLU A 480 -25.39 7.99 23.58
C GLU A 480 -25.51 9.38 24.23
N ASP A 481 -26.68 9.69 24.81
CA ASP A 481 -26.96 11.00 25.41
C ASP A 481 -25.87 11.45 26.39
N ALA A 482 -25.36 10.52 27.22
CA ALA A 482 -24.37 10.82 28.24
C ALA A 482 -23.02 11.30 27.68
N SER A 483 -22.75 11.08 26.39
CA SER A 483 -21.52 11.49 25.72
C SER A 483 -21.48 12.97 25.30
N TRP A 484 -22.64 13.61 25.10
CA TRP A 484 -22.73 14.97 24.57
C TRP A 484 -23.70 15.88 25.33
N LYS A 485 -24.66 15.32 26.08
CA LYS A 485 -25.67 16.10 26.81
C LYS A 485 -25.08 16.67 28.09
N ASN A 486 -25.36 17.95 28.34
CA ASN A 486 -25.13 18.59 29.62
C ASN A 486 -26.35 18.36 30.54
N TYR A 487 -26.15 17.72 31.68
CA TYR A 487 -27.21 17.35 32.63
C TYR A 487 -27.44 18.37 33.76
N GLY A 488 -26.74 19.51 33.76
CA GLY A 488 -27.00 20.57 34.72
C GLY A 488 -25.84 21.52 34.94
N VAL A 489 -26.11 22.58 35.69
CA VAL A 489 -25.12 23.57 36.11
C VAL A 489 -24.16 22.89 37.10
N ILE A 490 -22.87 22.89 36.80
CA ILE A 490 -21.84 22.56 37.78
C ILE A 490 -21.85 23.72 38.78
N ASP A 491 -22.63 23.58 39.84
CA ASP A 491 -22.67 24.55 40.92
C ASP A 491 -21.29 24.57 41.59
N SER A 492 -20.45 25.53 41.21
CA SER A 492 -19.23 25.80 41.94
C SER A 492 -19.60 26.43 43.29
N VAL A 493 -19.22 25.79 44.39
CA VAL A 493 -19.38 26.37 45.72
C VAL A 493 -18.15 27.24 46.00
N ILE A 494 -18.26 28.54 45.71
CA ILE A 494 -17.25 29.53 46.09
C ILE A 494 -17.71 30.20 47.39
N ASN A 495 -16.93 30.08 48.46
CA ASN A 495 -17.22 30.67 49.77
C ASN A 495 -18.62 30.32 50.32
N GLY A 496 -19.06 29.07 50.15
CA GLY A 496 -20.36 28.60 50.65
C GLY A 496 -21.57 29.13 49.88
N ARG A 497 -21.37 29.73 48.70
CA ARG A 497 -22.44 30.10 47.77
C ARG A 497 -22.33 29.30 46.49
N VAL A 498 -23.47 28.76 46.07
CA VAL A 498 -23.66 28.18 44.75
C VAL A 498 -23.61 29.31 43.74
N VAL A 499 -22.60 29.32 42.88
CA VAL A 499 -22.47 30.31 41.80
C VAL A 499 -22.70 29.60 40.46
N PRO A 500 -23.70 30.03 39.67
CA PRO A 500 -23.80 29.62 38.28
C PRO A 500 -22.63 30.21 37.51
N ILE A 501 -21.94 29.38 36.72
CA ILE A 501 -20.94 29.86 35.74
C ILE A 501 -21.67 30.40 34.52
#